data_AF-A0A660M6I7-F1
#
_entry.id   AF-A0A660M6I7-F1
#
_cell.length_a   1.000
_cell.length_b   1.000
_cell.length_c   1.000
_cell.angle_alpha   90.00
_cell.angle_beta   90.00
_cell.angle_gamma   90.00
#
_symmetry.space_group_name_H-M   'P 1'
#
loop_
_entity.id
_entity.type
_entity.pdbx_description
1 polymer ?
#
loop_
_entity_poly.entity_id
_entity_poly.type
_entity_poly.pdbx_seq_one_letter_code
_entity_poly.pdbx_strand_id
1 'polypeptide(L)'
;MNLNSSLGLVKGVGEKTLEKLESVNLRTVGDILEFFPRKYEDFASLTSLSEIKPGKVLFKAYAEKVSMRRVRRGMTITEAILTDGKDKIKAIWFNQPYRVKQLQDEEEFFFSGKYEFNYNRYQITNPSLMKREELPKNQ
;
A
#
# COMPACT_ATOMS: atom_id res chain seq x y z
N MET A 1 -19.91 5.96 -24.89
CA MET A 1 -20.12 4.96 -23.82
C MET A 1 -21.36 5.33 -23.04
N ASN A 2 -22.13 4.34 -22.60
CA ASN A 2 -23.31 4.46 -21.75
C ASN A 2 -23.24 3.41 -20.63
N LEU A 3 -24.22 3.38 -19.72
CA LEU A 3 -24.22 2.46 -18.57
C LEU A 3 -24.22 0.98 -18.97
N ASN A 4 -24.86 0.64 -20.09
CA ASN A 4 -24.92 -0.73 -20.60
C ASN A 4 -23.68 -1.16 -21.40
N SER A 5 -22.70 -0.27 -21.56
CA SER A 5 -21.48 -0.58 -22.28
C SER A 5 -20.68 -1.64 -21.53
N SER A 6 -20.18 -2.65 -22.23
CA SER A 6 -19.31 -3.68 -21.65
C SER A 6 -18.03 -3.07 -21.09
N LEU A 7 -17.57 -3.60 -19.95
CA LEU A 7 -16.31 -3.20 -19.33
C LEU A 7 -15.08 -3.46 -20.20
N GLY A 8 -15.15 -4.40 -21.16
CA GLY A 8 -14.05 -4.64 -22.10
C GLY A 8 -13.76 -3.45 -23.02
N LEU A 9 -14.69 -2.50 -23.14
CA LEU A 9 -14.49 -1.27 -23.91
C LEU A 9 -13.76 -0.19 -23.08
N VAL A 10 -13.68 -0.35 -21.75
CA VAL A 10 -13.08 0.61 -20.83
C VAL A 10 -11.56 0.53 -20.93
N LYS A 11 -10.93 1.65 -21.25
CA LYS A 11 -9.46 1.76 -21.30
C LYS A 11 -8.85 1.32 -19.97
N GLY A 12 -7.95 0.33 -20.03
CA GLY A 12 -7.30 -0.27 -18.86
C GLY A 12 -7.90 -1.60 -18.40
N VAL A 13 -9.07 -2.00 -18.91
CA VAL A 13 -9.67 -3.31 -18.69
C VAL A 13 -9.27 -4.25 -19.83
N GLY A 14 -8.20 -5.03 -19.62
CA GLY A 14 -7.83 -6.12 -20.52
C GLY A 14 -8.61 -7.40 -20.23
N GLU A 15 -8.48 -8.40 -21.11
CA GLU A 15 -9.21 -9.68 -21.06
C GLU A 15 -9.16 -10.37 -19.67
N LYS A 16 -7.97 -10.49 -19.07
CA LYS A 16 -7.80 -11.09 -17.73
C LYS A 16 -8.47 -10.29 -16.61
N THR A 17 -8.57 -8.97 -16.75
CA THR A 17 -9.26 -8.12 -15.78
C THR A 17 -10.76 -8.25 -15.98
N LEU A 18 -11.22 -8.30 -17.23
CA LEU A 18 -12.63 -8.53 -17.59
C LEU A 18 -13.12 -9.86 -17.04
N GLU A 19 -12.42 -10.97 -17.28
CA GLU A 19 -12.77 -12.29 -16.72
C GLU A 19 -12.95 -12.27 -15.19
N LYS A 20 -12.05 -11.56 -14.48
CA LYS A 20 -12.16 -11.41 -13.02
C LYS A 20 -13.37 -10.58 -12.62
N LEU A 21 -13.67 -9.51 -13.33
CA LEU A 21 -14.84 -8.67 -13.06
C LEU A 21 -16.14 -9.45 -13.33
N GLU A 22 -16.20 -10.19 -14.44
CA GLU A 22 -17.34 -11.03 -14.78
C GLU A 22 -17.54 -12.17 -13.78
N SER A 23 -16.46 -12.71 -13.20
CA SER A 23 -16.53 -13.74 -12.16
C SER A 23 -17.23 -13.26 -10.88
N VAL A 24 -17.28 -11.95 -10.65
CA VAL A 24 -18.03 -11.30 -9.56
C VAL A 24 -19.29 -10.57 -10.05
N ASN A 25 -19.80 -10.93 -11.23
CA ASN A 25 -21.00 -10.38 -11.88
C ASN A 25 -20.93 -8.88 -12.22
N LEU A 26 -19.73 -8.34 -12.48
CA LEU A 26 -19.54 -6.98 -12.98
C LEU A 26 -19.23 -7.03 -14.48
N ARG A 27 -20.18 -6.60 -15.32
CA ARG A 27 -20.11 -6.73 -16.79
C ARG A 27 -20.20 -5.41 -17.52
N THR A 28 -20.92 -4.45 -16.95
CA THR A 28 -21.23 -3.16 -17.57
C THR A 28 -20.63 -1.99 -16.79
N VAL A 29 -20.54 -0.83 -17.44
CA VAL A 29 -20.15 0.43 -16.78
C VAL A 29 -21.09 0.75 -15.62
N GLY A 30 -22.39 0.46 -15.75
CA GLY A 30 -23.37 0.63 -14.68
C GLY A 30 -23.03 -0.20 -13.44
N ASP A 31 -22.68 -1.48 -13.63
CA ASP A 31 -22.35 -2.38 -12.52
C ASP A 31 -21.18 -1.86 -11.68
N ILE A 32 -20.17 -1.26 -12.32
CA ILE A 32 -19.02 -0.67 -11.62
C ILE A 32 -19.39 0.59 -10.86
N LEU A 33 -20.27 1.43 -11.40
CA LEU A 33 -20.71 2.66 -10.73
C LEU A 33 -21.55 2.37 -9.49
N GLU A 34 -22.29 1.26 -9.50
CA GLU A 34 -23.07 0.79 -8.34
C GLU A 34 -22.24 -0.08 -7.38
N PHE A 35 -21.04 -0.49 -7.78
CA PHE A 35 -20.12 -1.27 -6.95
C PHE A 35 -19.36 -0.36 -5.98
N PHE A 36 -20.05 0.06 -4.92
CA PHE A 36 -19.47 0.95 -3.91
C PHE A 36 -18.31 0.30 -3.15
N PRO A 37 -17.26 1.08 -2.78
CA PRO A 37 -16.20 0.61 -1.92
C PRO A 37 -16.76 0.07 -0.59
N ARG A 38 -16.35 -1.15 -0.21
CA ARG A 38 -16.73 -1.74 1.09
C ARG A 38 -16.18 -0.96 2.28
N LYS A 39 -15.08 -0.24 2.08
CA LYS A 39 -14.39 0.56 3.09
C LYS A 39 -13.68 1.71 2.40
N TYR A 40 -13.87 2.91 2.94
CA TYR A 40 -13.05 4.06 2.59
C TYR A 40 -11.82 4.08 3.49
N GLU A 41 -10.63 4.16 2.89
CA GLU A 41 -9.43 4.45 3.65
C GLU A 41 -9.34 5.95 3.86
N ASP A 42 -9.42 6.36 5.12
CA ASP A 42 -9.23 7.75 5.52
C ASP A 42 -7.71 8.01 5.65
N PHE A 43 -7.18 8.73 4.66
CA PHE A 43 -5.78 9.17 4.62
C PHE A 43 -5.61 10.60 5.17
N ALA A 44 -6.59 11.16 5.89
CA ALA A 44 -6.66 12.60 6.13
C ALA A 44 -5.57 13.18 7.05
N SER A 45 -4.89 12.39 7.88
CA SER A 45 -3.90 12.92 8.83
C SER A 45 -2.52 12.32 8.65
N LEU A 46 -1.59 13.12 8.11
CA LEU A 46 -0.17 12.83 8.17
C LEU A 46 0.29 12.84 9.64
N THR A 47 0.83 11.72 10.10
CA THR A 47 1.31 11.50 11.46
C THR A 47 2.82 11.72 11.49
N SER A 48 3.32 12.51 12.45
CA SER A 48 4.76 12.60 12.70
C SER A 48 5.28 11.28 13.31
N LEU A 49 6.51 10.89 12.97
CA LEU A 49 7.11 9.67 13.52
C LEU A 49 7.27 9.73 15.04
N SER A 50 7.56 10.91 15.60
CA SER A 50 7.72 11.15 17.05
C SER A 50 6.44 10.92 17.85
N GLU A 51 5.28 11.14 17.24
CA GLU A 51 3.96 11.06 17.87
C GLU A 51 3.19 9.80 17.50
N ILE A 52 3.84 8.87 16.79
CA ILE A 52 3.16 7.70 16.25
C ILE A 52 2.63 6.82 17.38
N LYS A 53 1.38 6.37 17.23
CA LYS A 53 0.70 5.49 18.19
C LYS A 53 0.23 4.22 17.50
N PRO A 54 0.08 3.11 18.25
CA PRO A 54 -0.48 1.88 17.68
C PRO A 54 -1.86 2.14 17.06
N GLY A 55 -2.04 1.71 15.81
CA GLY A 55 -3.23 2.04 15.03
C GLY A 55 -2.93 2.22 13.54
N LYS A 56 -3.92 2.73 12.81
CA LYS A 56 -3.72 3.13 11.42
C LYS A 56 -2.94 4.43 11.38
N VAL A 57 -1.93 4.48 10.53
CA VAL A 57 -1.02 5.62 10.41
C VAL A 57 -0.75 5.90 8.93
N LEU A 58 -0.52 7.16 8.63
CA LEU A 58 0.04 7.65 7.37
C LEU A 58 1.19 8.57 7.75
N PHE A 59 2.41 8.30 7.32
CA PHE A 59 3.56 9.13 7.63
C PHE A 59 4.51 9.23 6.44
N LYS A 60 5.36 10.24 6.49
CA LYS A 60 6.37 10.53 5.46
C LYS A 60 7.74 10.14 5.99
N ALA A 61 8.51 9.37 5.21
CA ALA A 61 9.83 8.92 5.60
C ALA A 61 10.63 8.48 4.37
N TYR A 62 11.94 8.30 4.55
CA TYR A 62 12.82 7.59 3.62
C TYR A 62 13.43 6.38 4.32
N ALA A 63 13.93 5.41 3.55
CA ALA A 63 14.57 4.23 4.12
C ALA A 63 16.05 4.49 4.42
N GLU A 64 16.43 4.51 5.70
CA GLU A 64 17.83 4.60 6.11
C GLU A 64 18.58 3.28 5.87
N LYS A 65 17.88 2.17 6.06
CA LYS A 65 18.44 0.83 5.86
C LYS A 65 17.38 -0.10 5.35
N VAL A 66 17.74 -0.89 4.34
CA VAL A 66 16.87 -1.93 3.78
C VAL A 66 17.65 -3.23 3.73
N SER A 67 17.00 -4.32 4.12
CA SER A 67 17.57 -5.66 4.06
C SER A 67 16.52 -6.68 3.69
N MET A 68 16.97 -7.77 3.09
CA MET A 68 16.11 -8.91 2.77
C MET A 68 16.74 -10.16 3.35
N ARG A 69 15.91 -11.04 3.91
CA ARG A 69 16.32 -12.39 4.26
C ARG A 69 15.25 -13.40 3.85
N ARG A 70 15.69 -14.58 3.42
CA ARG A 70 14.82 -15.73 3.25
C ARG A 70 14.72 -16.47 4.59
N VAL A 71 13.51 -16.86 4.95
CA VAL A 71 13.24 -17.61 6.18
C VAL A 71 12.64 -18.98 5.84
N ARG A 72 12.33 -19.76 6.88
CA ARG A 72 11.76 -21.11 6.75
C ARG A 72 10.49 -21.11 5.87
N ARG A 73 10.24 -22.24 5.23
CA ARG A 73 9.08 -22.47 4.33
C ARG A 73 9.07 -21.57 3.09
N GLY A 74 10.24 -21.13 2.62
CA GLY A 74 10.37 -20.38 1.37
C GLY A 74 9.87 -18.94 1.43
N MET A 75 9.49 -18.44 2.60
CA MET A 75 9.03 -17.06 2.78
C MET A 75 10.21 -16.09 2.73
N THR A 76 10.02 -14.94 2.10
CA THR A 76 11.00 -13.85 2.07
C THR A 76 10.52 -12.72 2.96
N ILE A 77 11.40 -12.16 3.77
CA ILE A 77 11.11 -10.98 4.60
C ILE A 77 12.01 -9.84 4.13
N THR A 78 11.38 -8.74 3.71
CA THR A 78 12.06 -7.47 3.50
C THR A 78 11.83 -6.59 4.72
N GLU A 79 12.89 -6.09 5.33
CA GLU A 79 12.84 -5.20 6.48
C GLU A 79 13.48 -3.86 6.12
N ALA A 80 12.84 -2.76 6.50
CA ALA A 80 13.41 -1.42 6.38
C ALA A 80 13.34 -0.66 7.70
N ILE A 81 14.35 0.17 7.95
CA ILE A 81 14.32 1.22 8.96
C ILE A 81 13.96 2.51 8.23
N LEU A 82 12.76 3.01 8.51
CA LEU A 82 12.21 4.24 7.95
C LEU A 82 12.49 5.40 8.91
N THR A 83 12.89 6.54 8.39
CA THR A 83 13.23 7.73 9.18
C THR A 83 12.78 9.01 8.48
N ASP A 84 12.50 10.04 9.29
CA ASP A 84 12.31 11.43 8.85
C ASP A 84 13.56 12.29 9.12
N GLY A 85 14.67 11.64 9.51
CA GLY A 85 15.93 12.25 9.92
C GLY A 85 16.09 12.37 11.44
N LYS A 86 15.01 12.21 12.22
CA LYS A 86 15.05 12.28 13.70
C LYS A 86 14.61 10.97 14.33
N ASP A 87 13.44 10.48 13.93
CA ASP A 87 12.79 9.32 14.54
C ASP A 87 12.79 8.13 13.58
N LYS A 88 12.78 6.91 14.13
CA LYS A 88 12.93 5.68 13.35
C LYS A 88 11.79 4.70 13.60
N ILE A 89 11.28 4.13 12.52
CA ILE A 89 10.27 3.06 12.56
C ILE A 89 10.72 1.86 11.75
N LYS A 90 10.42 0.66 12.26
CA LYS A 90 10.63 -0.57 11.52
C LYS A 90 9.43 -0.89 10.63
N ALA A 91 9.68 -1.08 9.35
CA ALA A 91 8.72 -1.64 8.40
C ALA A 91 9.12 -3.05 7.98
N ILE A 92 8.14 -3.94 7.85
CA ILE A 92 8.34 -5.33 7.43
C ILE A 92 7.37 -5.66 6.31
N TRP A 93 7.87 -6.26 5.23
CA TRP A 93 7.06 -6.86 4.19
C TRP A 93 7.33 -8.35 4.04
N PHE A 94 6.26 -9.14 3.93
CA PHE A 94 6.33 -10.58 3.66
C PHE A 94 6.13 -10.85 2.18
N ASN A 95 7.02 -11.65 1.59
CA ASN A 95 7.02 -12.06 0.19
C ASN A 95 7.00 -10.88 -0.81
N GLN A 96 7.55 -9.72 -0.42
CA GLN A 96 7.72 -8.55 -1.30
C GLN A 96 9.20 -8.19 -1.46
N PRO A 97 10.00 -9.05 -2.14
CA PRO A 97 11.43 -8.80 -2.34
C PRO A 97 11.72 -7.53 -3.17
N TYR A 98 10.80 -7.16 -4.07
CA TYR A 98 10.93 -5.99 -4.94
C TYR A 98 11.03 -4.67 -4.16
N ARG A 99 10.57 -4.62 -2.91
CA ARG A 99 10.67 -3.44 -2.04
C ARG A 99 12.10 -3.03 -1.75
N VAL A 100 13.08 -3.95 -1.83
CA VAL A 100 14.49 -3.61 -1.66
C VAL A 100 14.93 -2.59 -2.69
N LYS A 101 14.70 -2.86 -3.97
CA LYS A 101 15.06 -1.95 -5.05
C LYS A 101 14.27 -0.64 -4.95
N GLN A 102 12.97 -0.72 -4.67
CA GLN A 102 12.11 0.45 -4.59
C GLN A 102 12.49 1.43 -3.46
N LEU A 103 13.03 0.92 -2.35
CA LEU A 103 13.42 1.73 -1.19
C LEU A 103 14.87 2.20 -1.24
N GLN A 104 15.69 1.64 -2.12
CA GLN A 104 17.12 1.97 -2.24
C GLN A 104 17.39 3.31 -2.92
N ASP A 105 16.43 3.85 -3.66
CA ASP A 105 16.60 5.09 -4.42
C ASP A 105 16.59 6.36 -3.52
N GLU A 106 16.66 6.20 -2.19
CA GLU A 106 16.63 7.26 -1.15
C GLU A 106 15.52 8.32 -1.33
N GLU A 107 14.49 7.99 -2.09
CA GLU A 107 13.33 8.84 -2.27
C GLU A 107 12.49 8.86 -0.99
N GLU A 108 11.89 10.02 -0.74
CA GLU A 108 10.95 10.20 0.34
C GLU A 108 9.57 9.69 -0.09
N PHE A 109 9.00 8.78 0.70
CA PHE A 109 7.72 8.14 0.41
C PHE A 109 6.71 8.38 1.53
N PHE A 110 5.43 8.19 1.18
CA PHE A 110 4.36 8.10 2.14
C PHE A 110 4.08 6.62 2.43
N PHE A 111 4.14 6.27 3.71
CA PHE A 111 3.85 4.93 4.20
C PHE A 111 2.53 4.94 4.92
N SER A 112 1.65 4.01 4.57
CA SER A 112 0.37 3.80 5.26
C SER A 112 0.19 2.35 5.65
N GLY A 113 -0.49 2.15 6.78
CA GLY A 113 -0.77 0.82 7.29
C GLY A 113 -1.02 0.84 8.78
N LYS A 114 -0.89 -0.32 9.41
CA LYS A 114 -1.12 -0.48 10.84
C LYS A 114 0.20 -0.58 11.61
N TYR A 115 0.48 0.41 12.44
CA TYR A 115 1.58 0.36 13.40
C TYR A 115 1.12 -0.40 14.64
N GLU A 116 1.85 -1.45 15.03
CA GLU A 116 1.45 -2.33 16.13
C GLU A 116 2.66 -3.04 16.75
N PHE A 117 2.49 -3.58 17.96
CA PHE A 117 3.48 -4.42 18.60
C PHE A 117 3.33 -5.85 18.08
N ASN A 118 4.31 -6.31 17.29
CA ASN A 118 4.31 -7.65 16.72
C ASN A 118 5.73 -8.24 16.72
N TYR A 119 5.87 -9.55 16.87
CA TYR A 119 7.18 -10.22 16.96
C TYR A 119 8.15 -9.55 17.96
N ASN A 120 7.62 -9.19 19.13
CA ASN A 120 8.32 -8.55 20.26
C ASN A 120 8.93 -7.17 19.96
N ARG A 121 8.35 -6.41 19.03
CA ARG A 121 8.79 -5.05 18.69
C ARG A 121 7.64 -4.24 18.09
N TYR A 122 7.68 -2.92 18.19
CA TYR A 122 6.78 -2.08 17.40
C TYR A 122 7.24 -2.02 15.95
N GLN A 123 6.30 -2.21 15.03
CA GLN A 123 6.56 -2.22 13.60
C GLN A 123 5.28 -1.91 12.81
N ILE A 124 5.47 -1.52 11.55
CA ILE A 124 4.41 -1.50 10.55
C ILE A 124 4.57 -2.70 9.62
N THR A 125 3.52 -3.49 9.46
CA THR A 125 3.57 -4.75 8.69
C THR A 125 2.84 -4.59 7.35
N ASN A 126 3.50 -5.00 6.27
CA ASN A 126 3.08 -4.82 4.88
C ASN A 126 2.52 -3.42 4.57
N PRO A 127 3.21 -2.32 4.96
CA PRO A 127 2.70 -0.99 4.63
C PRO A 127 2.61 -0.77 3.12
N SER A 128 1.58 -0.04 2.73
CA SER A 128 1.51 0.56 1.40
C SER A 128 2.50 1.71 1.32
N LEU A 129 3.20 1.80 0.20
CA LEU A 129 4.15 2.86 -0.11
C LEU A 129 3.61 3.59 -1.34
N MET A 130 3.54 4.91 -1.23
CA MET A 130 3.05 5.81 -2.27
C MET A 130 4.05 6.95 -2.47
N LYS A 131 4.23 7.36 -3.73
CA LYS A 131 4.88 8.64 -4.03
C LYS A 131 3.95 9.81 -3.74
N ARG A 132 4.50 11.03 -3.66
CA ARG A 132 3.68 12.23 -3.40
C ARG A 132 2.59 12.42 -4.45
N GLU A 133 2.87 12.10 -5.70
CA GLU A 133 1.93 12.23 -6.83
C GLU A 133 0.76 11.23 -6.75
N GLU A 134 0.97 10.12 -6.04
CA GLU A 134 0.02 9.01 -5.91
C GLU A 134 -0.89 9.16 -4.69
N LEU A 135 -0.62 10.13 -3.81
CA LEU A 135 -1.52 10.41 -2.70
C LEU A 135 -2.88 10.86 -3.24
N PRO A 136 -3.98 10.36 -2.66
CA PRO A 136 -5.30 10.88 -2.97
C PRO A 136 -5.29 12.38 -2.66
N LYS A 137 -5.51 13.19 -3.70
CA LYS A 137 -5.75 14.63 -3.53
C LYS A 137 -7.08 14.77 -2.82
N ASN A 138 -7.04 14.90 -1.49
CA ASN A 138 -8.21 15.25 -0.72
C ASN A 138 -8.52 16.73 -1.02
N GLN A 139 -9.46 16.93 -1.96
CA GLN A 139 -10.11 18.17 -2.42
C GLN A 139 -9.21 19.28 -2.97
#